data_AF-A0A1Z8SND2-F1
#
_entry.id   AF-A0A1Z8SND2-F1
#
_cell.length_a   1.000
_cell.length_b   1.000
_cell.length_c   1.000
_cell.angle_alpha   90.00
_cell.angle_beta   90.00
_cell.angle_gamma   90.00
#
_symmetry.space_group_name_H-M   'P 1'
#
loop_
_entity.id
_entity.type
_entity.pdbx_description
1 polymer ?
#
loop_
_entity_poly.entity_id
_entity_poly.type
_entity_poly.pdbx_seq_one_letter_code
_entity_poly.pdbx_strand_id
1 'polypeptide(L)'
;MVFIPNVIQPERVFAENGKDLTYGRVMKLTETLFISLVTTCLLLPAATSAQEFYLELEASSSLGAAGGGINTLILSQAQGASDGFVQGEDEYSTPPANNSAFHSWISIDGQEWKTCRRSPSNTDLVCVIGLNFYQTNPILLQWNSADLPNSGSFTLEDAFGGGVLFINLKEQDSILIDNIALTNLVLRITPPIQQNFMRGDVNVDSSFNMSDVITSLGNLFQPDTVSPILCRKAADVNDDGGFNLSDPIYGLYFLFNGGPAPVTPFPECSQDLTPDPLDCAQSCL
;
A
#
# COMPACT_ATOMS: atom_id res chain seq x y z
N MET A 1 10.57 12.95 71.47
CA MET A 1 11.45 13.50 72.52
C MET A 1 12.77 12.76 72.37
N VAL A 2 13.91 13.26 71.89
CA VAL A 2 14.58 14.57 71.70
C VAL A 2 15.73 14.26 70.68
N PHE A 3 15.88 14.94 69.52
CA PHE A 3 16.81 16.09 69.26
C PHE A 3 18.29 15.79 69.67
N ILE A 4 19.39 15.99 68.93
CA ILE A 4 19.87 17.04 68.00
C ILE A 4 21.10 16.48 67.21
N PRO A 5 21.39 16.92 65.96
CA PRO A 5 22.60 16.61 65.18
C PRO A 5 23.84 17.42 65.64
N ASN A 6 25.07 17.00 65.27
CA ASN A 6 26.27 17.81 65.54
C ASN A 6 27.07 18.12 64.26
N VAL A 7 27.28 19.42 64.09
CA VAL A 7 28.04 20.12 63.04
C VAL A 7 29.48 20.25 63.51
N ILE A 8 30.47 19.99 62.65
CA ILE A 8 31.86 20.39 62.88
C ILE A 8 32.33 21.28 61.72
N GLN A 9 32.98 22.37 62.12
CA GLN A 9 33.27 23.63 61.44
C GLN A 9 34.43 23.55 60.43
N PRO A 10 34.59 24.54 59.52
CA PRO A 10 35.70 24.59 58.57
C PRO A 10 36.96 25.24 59.19
N GLU A 11 38.13 24.67 58.90
CA GLU A 11 39.42 25.22 59.34
C GLU A 11 39.89 26.31 58.35
N ARG A 12 40.15 27.51 58.88
CA ARG A 12 40.75 28.65 58.17
C ARG A 12 42.26 28.46 58.07
N VAL A 13 42.82 28.56 56.86
CA VAL A 13 44.24 28.89 56.67
C VAL A 13 44.35 30.39 56.43
N PHE A 14 45.12 31.07 57.29
CA PHE A 14 45.43 32.49 57.21
C PHE A 14 46.46 32.78 56.11
N ALA A 15 46.26 33.92 55.44
CA ALA A 15 47.15 34.49 54.44
C ALA A 15 48.33 35.24 55.10
N GLU A 16 49.53 35.08 54.57
CA GLU A 16 50.65 35.98 54.81
C GLU A 16 51.05 36.69 53.52
N ASN A 17 51.14 38.02 53.62
CA ASN A 17 51.91 38.95 52.79
C ASN A 17 51.31 39.41 51.44
N GLY A 18 50.45 40.43 51.54
CA GLY A 18 50.83 41.76 51.04
C GLY A 18 50.47 42.17 49.61
N LYS A 19 49.30 42.81 49.50
CA LYS A 19 48.91 43.88 48.56
C LYS A 19 48.50 43.51 47.12
N ASP A 20 47.25 43.88 46.85
CA ASP A 20 46.53 43.89 45.57
C ASP A 20 47.28 44.51 44.39
N LEU A 21 47.22 43.82 43.25
CA LEU A 21 46.99 44.45 41.95
C LEU A 21 45.91 43.65 41.21
N THR A 22 44.71 44.21 41.21
CA THR A 22 43.60 43.88 40.32
C THR A 22 43.98 44.14 38.87
N TYR A 23 43.76 43.15 37.98
CA TYR A 23 43.05 43.24 36.69
C TYR A 23 43.38 42.02 35.82
N GLY A 24 42.38 41.25 35.39
CA GLY A 24 42.56 40.21 34.36
C GLY A 24 41.67 38.99 34.51
N ARG A 25 40.39 39.14 34.15
CA ARG A 25 39.37 38.09 34.10
C ARG A 25 39.71 37.05 33.02
N VAL A 26 39.97 35.79 33.41
CA VAL A 26 39.75 34.61 32.55
C VAL A 26 39.09 33.52 33.38
N MET A 27 37.75 33.48 33.35
CA MET A 27 36.96 32.34 33.82
C MET A 27 37.23 31.17 32.87
N LYS A 28 37.82 30.08 33.39
CA LYS A 28 37.75 28.76 32.75
C LYS A 28 36.35 28.19 33.01
N LEU A 29 35.61 27.96 31.93
CA LEU A 29 34.37 27.21 31.94
C LEU A 29 34.64 25.76 32.36
N THR A 30 33.97 25.30 33.41
CA THR A 30 33.67 23.88 33.62
C THR A 30 32.18 23.72 33.44
N GLU A 31 31.77 23.39 32.21
CA GLU A 31 30.38 23.06 31.89
C GLU A 31 30.03 21.69 32.48
N THR A 32 29.03 21.68 33.35
CA THR A 32 28.40 20.45 33.85
C THR A 32 27.20 20.20 32.94
N LEU A 33 27.35 19.27 31.99
CA LEU A 33 26.30 18.92 31.03
C LEU A 33 25.25 18.02 31.72
N PHE A 34 24.17 18.64 32.23
CA PHE A 34 22.94 17.93 32.58
C PHE A 34 22.22 17.57 31.27
N ILE A 35 22.38 16.32 30.81
CA ILE A 35 21.59 15.78 29.70
C ILE A 35 20.19 15.51 30.24
N SER A 36 19.26 16.43 29.95
CA SER A 36 17.83 16.18 30.06
C SER A 36 17.45 15.17 28.99
N LEU A 37 17.06 13.96 29.41
CA LEU A 37 16.53 12.92 28.53
C LEU A 37 15.12 13.33 28.10
N VAL A 38 15.01 14.29 27.20
CA VAL A 38 13.79 14.46 26.39
C VAL A 38 13.83 13.32 25.39
N THR A 39 13.09 12.25 25.69
CA THR A 39 12.77 11.21 24.72
C THR A 39 11.93 11.85 23.62
N THR A 40 12.57 12.49 22.65
CA THR A 40 11.98 12.68 21.34
C THR A 40 11.86 11.27 20.78
N CYS A 41 10.66 10.71 20.87
CA CYS A 41 10.28 9.55 20.08
C CYS A 41 10.52 9.96 18.62
N LEU A 42 11.68 9.59 18.08
CA LEU A 42 11.89 9.51 16.64
C LEU A 42 10.89 8.45 16.19
N LEU A 43 9.69 8.89 15.82
CA LEU A 43 8.83 8.17 14.90
C LEU A 43 9.69 8.00 13.65
N LEU A 44 10.42 6.88 13.58
CA LEU A 44 10.84 6.33 12.30
C LEU A 44 9.55 6.30 11.48
N PRO A 45 9.49 6.93 10.29
CA PRO A 45 8.35 6.67 9.42
C PRO A 45 8.26 5.15 9.31
N ALA A 46 7.09 4.60 9.62
CA ALA A 46 6.82 3.20 9.33
C ALA A 46 7.31 2.97 7.91
N ALA A 47 8.16 1.96 7.71
CA ALA A 47 8.63 1.63 6.37
C ALA A 47 7.39 1.24 5.57
N THR A 48 6.80 2.18 4.85
CA THR A 48 5.65 1.91 4.00
C THR A 48 6.18 1.07 2.86
N SER A 49 5.79 -0.19 2.79
CA SER A 49 5.95 -1.01 1.61
C SER A 49 4.74 -0.80 0.72
N ALA A 50 4.96 -0.81 -0.59
CA ALA A 50 3.87 -0.82 -1.54
C ALA A 50 3.29 -2.23 -1.57
N GLN A 51 1.97 -2.30 -1.55
CA GLN A 51 1.25 -3.54 -1.67
C GLN A 51 1.22 -3.99 -3.15
N GLU A 52 1.03 -5.29 -3.35
CA GLU A 52 0.76 -5.86 -4.66
C GLU A 52 -0.57 -5.35 -5.24
N PHE A 53 -0.67 -5.33 -6.57
CA PHE A 53 -1.95 -5.13 -7.26
C PHE A 53 -1.96 -5.86 -8.59
N TYR A 54 -3.17 -6.14 -9.08
CA TYR A 54 -3.42 -6.70 -10.39
C TYR A 54 -4.48 -5.85 -11.11
N LEU A 55 -4.12 -5.30 -12.27
CA LEU A 55 -5.03 -4.57 -13.14
C LEU A 55 -5.06 -5.26 -14.50
N GLU A 56 -6.25 -5.70 -14.89
CA GLU A 56 -6.54 -6.23 -16.21
C GLU A 56 -7.48 -5.28 -16.95
N LEU A 57 -7.04 -4.82 -18.12
CA LEU A 57 -7.80 -3.97 -19.02
C LEU A 57 -8.08 -4.76 -20.30
N GLU A 58 -9.36 -4.98 -20.59
CA GLU A 58 -9.79 -5.55 -21.85
C GLU A 58 -10.14 -4.42 -22.82
N ALA A 59 -9.34 -4.28 -23.89
CA ALA A 59 -9.68 -3.41 -25.00
C ALA A 59 -10.35 -4.23 -26.10
N SER A 60 -11.56 -3.83 -26.49
CA SER A 60 -12.30 -4.47 -27.56
C SER A 60 -12.79 -3.49 -28.61
N SER A 61 -12.78 -3.90 -29.87
CA SER A 61 -13.40 -3.17 -30.97
C SER A 61 -14.30 -4.11 -31.76
N SER A 62 -15.56 -3.69 -31.96
CA SER A 62 -16.61 -4.54 -32.52
C SER A 62 -16.69 -4.45 -34.03
N LEU A 63 -15.84 -5.18 -34.77
CA LEU A 63 -16.05 -5.49 -36.20
C LEU A 63 -15.56 -6.89 -36.54
N GLY A 64 -16.48 -7.80 -36.86
CA GLY A 64 -16.16 -9.19 -37.18
C GLY A 64 -15.01 -9.34 -38.19
N ALA A 65 -14.16 -10.34 -37.96
CA ALA A 65 -13.08 -10.93 -38.79
C ALA A 65 -12.06 -10.02 -39.55
N ALA A 66 -12.31 -8.73 -39.78
CA ALA A 66 -11.51 -7.88 -40.68
C ALA A 66 -10.77 -6.72 -39.98
N GLY A 67 -10.99 -6.52 -38.68
CA GLY A 67 -10.36 -5.40 -37.96
C GLY A 67 -10.84 -5.15 -36.54
N GLY A 68 -11.78 -5.94 -36.02
CA GLY A 68 -12.12 -5.98 -34.60
C GLY A 68 -11.39 -7.11 -33.86
N GLY A 69 -11.48 -7.08 -32.54
CA GLY A 69 -10.81 -8.05 -31.69
C GLY A 69 -10.91 -7.67 -30.22
N ILE A 70 -10.30 -8.50 -29.39
CA ILE A 70 -10.14 -8.30 -27.96
C ILE A 70 -8.65 -8.40 -27.68
N ASN A 71 -8.10 -7.39 -27.00
CA ASN A 71 -6.72 -7.36 -26.50
C ASN A 71 -6.78 -7.17 -24.99
N THR A 72 -6.35 -8.19 -24.25
CA THR A 72 -6.18 -8.11 -22.80
C THR A 72 -4.82 -7.52 -22.49
N LEU A 73 -4.81 -6.46 -21.68
CA LEU A 73 -3.63 -5.77 -21.18
C LEU A 73 -3.54 -5.99 -19.67
N ILE A 74 -2.40 -6.47 -19.18
CA ILE A 74 -2.21 -6.78 -17.77
C ILE A 74 -1.05 -5.94 -17.23
N LEU A 75 -1.32 -5.19 -16.17
CA LEU A 75 -0.33 -4.48 -15.38
C LEU A 75 -0.45 -4.91 -13.92
N SER A 76 0.62 -5.42 -13.36
CA SER A 76 0.62 -5.87 -11.96
C SER A 76 1.91 -5.49 -11.25
N GLN A 77 1.81 -5.33 -9.93
CA GLN A 77 2.96 -5.29 -9.04
C GLN A 77 2.89 -6.47 -8.09
N ALA A 78 4.00 -7.18 -7.94
CA ALA A 78 4.08 -8.32 -7.04
C ALA A 78 5.49 -8.53 -6.49
N GLN A 79 5.59 -8.89 -5.22
CA GLN A 79 6.83 -9.13 -4.53
C GLN A 79 7.66 -10.21 -5.25
N GLY A 80 8.95 -9.92 -5.43
CA GLY A 80 9.87 -10.79 -6.15
C GLY A 80 9.80 -10.69 -7.68
N ALA A 81 8.87 -9.91 -8.24
CA ALA A 81 8.86 -9.61 -9.67
C ALA A 81 10.07 -8.75 -10.07
N SER A 82 10.50 -8.85 -11.32
CA SER A 82 11.57 -8.04 -11.89
C SER A 82 10.98 -6.81 -12.60
N ASP A 83 11.69 -5.68 -12.58
CA ASP A 83 11.31 -4.50 -13.38
C ASP A 83 11.73 -4.62 -14.86
N GLY A 84 12.53 -5.64 -15.19
CA GLY A 84 12.84 -6.04 -16.57
C GLY A 84 12.11 -7.32 -16.96
N PHE A 85 12.04 -7.57 -18.27
CA PHE A 85 11.31 -8.70 -18.87
C PHE A 85 11.71 -10.06 -18.30
N VAL A 86 10.70 -10.83 -17.88
CA VAL A 86 10.81 -12.23 -17.43
C VAL A 86 9.96 -13.12 -18.34
N GLN A 87 10.61 -14.06 -19.02
CA GLN A 87 9.93 -15.00 -19.90
C GLN A 87 8.91 -15.85 -19.12
N GLY A 88 7.65 -15.80 -19.55
CA GLY A 88 6.55 -16.56 -18.95
C GLY A 88 5.76 -15.80 -17.89
N GLU A 89 6.27 -14.66 -17.40
CA GLU A 89 5.51 -13.70 -16.57
C GLU A 89 5.09 -12.49 -17.40
N ASP A 90 5.98 -11.99 -18.26
CA ASP A 90 5.75 -10.84 -19.11
C ASP A 90 5.54 -11.23 -20.58
N GLU A 91 4.83 -10.35 -21.29
CA GLU A 91 4.61 -10.46 -22.74
C GLU A 91 4.71 -9.08 -23.37
N TYR A 92 5.62 -8.92 -24.34
CA TYR A 92 5.67 -7.71 -25.15
C TYR A 92 4.47 -7.65 -26.11
N SER A 93 3.99 -6.44 -26.38
CA SER A 93 2.98 -6.26 -27.41
C SER A 93 3.56 -6.58 -28.79
N THR A 94 2.78 -7.25 -29.64
CA THR A 94 3.15 -7.50 -31.04
C THR A 94 2.27 -6.64 -31.94
N PRO A 95 2.82 -5.61 -32.61
CA PRO A 95 2.06 -4.78 -33.53
C PRO A 95 1.45 -5.62 -34.66
N PRO A 96 0.22 -5.31 -35.10
CA PRO A 96 -0.40 -6.02 -36.21
C PRO A 96 0.38 -5.78 -37.52
N ALA A 97 0.36 -6.78 -38.42
CA ALA A 97 0.99 -6.68 -39.73
C ALA A 97 0.43 -5.53 -40.59
N ASN A 98 -0.81 -5.13 -40.34
CA ASN A 98 -1.46 -3.96 -40.93
C ASN A 98 -1.53 -2.86 -39.87
N ASN A 99 -0.87 -1.73 -40.11
CA ASN A 99 -0.84 -0.57 -39.21
C ASN A 99 -2.20 0.11 -38.98
N SER A 100 -3.21 -0.26 -39.75
CA SER A 100 -4.58 0.25 -39.62
C SER A 100 -5.49 -0.69 -38.83
N ALA A 101 -4.99 -1.87 -38.41
CA ALA A 101 -5.76 -2.84 -37.65
C ALA A 101 -5.88 -2.41 -36.18
N PHE A 102 -7.01 -2.76 -35.55
CA PHE A 102 -7.21 -2.57 -34.12
C PHE A 102 -6.05 -3.16 -33.32
N HIS A 103 -5.50 -2.34 -32.42
CA HIS A 103 -4.42 -2.75 -31.53
C HIS A 103 -4.44 -1.90 -30.26
N SER A 104 -3.95 -2.46 -29.16
CA SER A 104 -3.75 -1.74 -27.92
C SER A 104 -2.53 -2.30 -27.18
N TRP A 105 -1.88 -1.48 -26.38
CA TRP A 105 -0.68 -1.85 -25.63
C TRP A 105 -0.49 -0.94 -24.41
N ILE A 106 0.33 -1.40 -23.46
CA ILE A 106 0.83 -0.60 -22.35
C ILE A 106 2.23 -0.11 -22.72
N SER A 107 2.46 1.20 -22.69
CA SER A 107 3.78 1.81 -22.89
C SER A 107 4.35 2.25 -21.54
N ILE A 108 5.46 1.64 -21.14
CA ILE A 108 6.19 1.93 -19.90
C ILE A 108 7.69 1.77 -20.14
N ASP A 109 8.49 2.71 -19.62
CA ASP A 109 9.96 2.74 -19.78
C ASP A 109 10.46 2.59 -21.23
N GLY A 110 9.69 3.12 -22.19
CA GLY A 110 10.01 3.07 -23.62
C GLY A 110 9.78 1.72 -24.29
N GLN A 111 9.11 0.79 -23.60
CA GLN A 111 8.76 -0.54 -24.10
C GLN A 111 7.23 -0.70 -24.21
N GLU A 112 6.78 -1.54 -25.13
CA GLU A 112 5.36 -1.82 -25.39
C GLU A 112 5.00 -3.22 -24.91
N TRP A 113 4.08 -3.30 -23.96
CA TRP A 113 3.74 -4.51 -23.23
C TRP A 113 2.29 -4.89 -23.48
N LYS A 114 2.05 -6.19 -23.48
CA LYS A 114 0.73 -6.78 -23.31
C LYS A 114 0.52 -7.20 -21.86
N THR A 115 1.54 -7.84 -21.27
CA THR A 115 1.59 -8.18 -19.84
C THR A 115 2.89 -7.63 -19.26
N CYS A 116 2.77 -6.82 -18.21
CA CYS A 116 3.91 -6.28 -17.48
C CYS A 116 3.69 -6.50 -15.97
N ARG A 117 4.60 -7.28 -15.36
CA ARG A 117 4.64 -7.53 -13.93
C ARG A 117 5.89 -6.86 -13.37
N ARG A 118 5.75 -6.07 -12.30
CA ARG A 118 6.84 -5.25 -11.75
C ARG A 118 7.02 -5.45 -10.26
N SER A 119 8.19 -5.10 -9.75
CA SER A 119 8.41 -5.02 -8.30
C SER A 119 7.51 -3.94 -7.69
N PRO A 120 6.95 -4.15 -6.48
CA PRO A 120 6.21 -3.11 -5.78
C PRO A 120 7.11 -1.91 -5.48
N SER A 121 6.61 -0.71 -5.70
CA SER A 121 7.31 0.55 -5.44
C SER A 121 6.38 1.54 -4.77
N ASN A 122 6.90 2.40 -3.89
CA ASN A 122 6.14 3.48 -3.25
C ASN A 122 6.00 4.73 -4.11
N THR A 123 6.53 4.70 -5.34
CA THR A 123 6.46 5.83 -6.26
C THR A 123 5.29 5.66 -7.20
N ASP A 124 4.61 6.76 -7.53
CA ASP A 124 3.59 6.77 -8.56
C ASP A 124 4.11 6.13 -9.85
N LEU A 125 3.31 5.21 -10.38
CA LEU A 125 3.53 4.57 -11.66
C LEU A 125 2.70 5.30 -12.71
N VAL A 126 3.37 5.74 -13.77
CA VAL A 126 2.71 6.39 -14.90
C VAL A 126 3.04 5.58 -16.15
N CYS A 127 2.02 5.10 -16.83
CA CYS A 127 2.15 4.42 -18.10
C CYS A 127 1.12 4.96 -19.10
N VAL A 128 1.33 4.68 -20.38
CA VAL A 128 0.41 5.09 -21.45
C VAL A 128 -0.29 3.86 -22.01
N ILE A 129 -1.62 3.87 -22.03
CA ILE A 129 -2.41 2.92 -22.80
C ILE A 129 -2.49 3.46 -24.23
N GLY A 130 -1.79 2.80 -25.14
CA GLY A 130 -1.81 3.10 -26.56
C GLY A 130 -2.99 2.41 -27.23
N LEU A 131 -3.66 3.12 -28.14
CA LEU A 131 -4.84 2.67 -28.87
C LEU A 131 -4.66 2.95 -30.37
N ASN A 132 -4.81 1.90 -31.17
CA ASN A 132 -4.94 2.00 -32.63
C ASN A 132 -6.38 1.67 -33.03
N PHE A 133 -7.06 2.66 -33.60
CA PHE A 133 -8.44 2.52 -34.06
C PHE A 133 -8.46 1.91 -35.46
N TYR A 134 -9.26 0.86 -35.65
CA TYR A 134 -9.60 0.42 -37.00
C TYR A 134 -10.59 1.42 -37.60
N GLN A 135 -10.11 2.26 -38.52
CA GLN A 135 -10.88 3.36 -39.11
C GLN A 135 -11.43 4.32 -38.03
N THR A 136 -12.75 4.42 -37.90
CA THR A 136 -13.43 5.26 -36.90
C THR A 136 -14.19 4.44 -35.87
N ASN A 137 -13.89 3.16 -35.76
CA ASN A 137 -14.64 2.27 -34.91
C ASN A 137 -14.23 2.46 -33.45
N PRO A 138 -15.18 2.65 -32.54
CA PRO A 138 -14.87 2.91 -31.16
C PRO A 138 -14.18 1.71 -30.51
N ILE A 139 -13.44 1.98 -29.44
CA ILE A 139 -12.79 0.97 -28.61
C ILE A 139 -13.47 1.01 -27.25
N LEU A 140 -14.00 -0.13 -26.81
CA LEU A 140 -14.48 -0.30 -25.45
C LEU A 140 -13.31 -0.77 -24.58
N LEU A 141 -13.03 -0.04 -23.50
CA LEU A 141 -12.14 -0.50 -22.44
C LEU A 141 -13.00 -1.01 -21.28
N GLN A 142 -12.68 -2.19 -20.76
CA GLN A 142 -13.34 -2.80 -19.61
C GLN A 142 -12.30 -3.28 -18.60
N TRP A 143 -12.67 -3.27 -17.33
CA TRP A 143 -11.89 -3.82 -16.22
C TRP A 143 -12.86 -4.23 -15.10
N ASN A 144 -12.33 -4.81 -14.03
CA ASN A 144 -13.10 -5.11 -12.84
C ASN A 144 -12.63 -4.22 -11.68
N SER A 145 -13.43 -3.22 -11.32
CA SER A 145 -13.11 -2.31 -10.21
C SER A 145 -12.99 -3.03 -8.86
N ALA A 146 -13.64 -4.19 -8.70
CA ALA A 146 -13.59 -4.97 -7.47
C ALA A 146 -12.25 -5.70 -7.26
N ASP A 147 -11.45 -5.87 -8.32
CA ASP A 147 -10.11 -6.48 -8.23
C ASP A 147 -9.04 -5.43 -7.85
N LEU A 148 -9.40 -4.15 -7.85
CA LEU A 148 -8.48 -3.07 -7.48
C LEU A 148 -8.43 -2.87 -5.96
N PRO A 149 -7.24 -2.66 -5.38
CA PRO A 149 -7.11 -2.37 -3.96
C PRO A 149 -7.92 -1.14 -3.54
N ASN A 150 -8.49 -1.20 -2.33
CA ASN A 150 -9.18 -0.11 -1.64
C ASN A 150 -8.22 1.03 -1.30
N SER A 151 -6.95 0.74 -1.02
CA SER A 151 -5.89 1.76 -0.91
C SER A 151 -5.31 2.12 -2.29
N GLY A 152 -4.57 3.22 -2.37
CA GLY A 152 -4.02 3.71 -3.65
C GLY A 152 -5.07 4.35 -4.59
N SER A 153 -4.60 4.78 -5.76
CA SER A 153 -5.40 5.45 -6.78
C SER A 153 -5.09 4.88 -8.17
N PHE A 154 -6.12 4.72 -9.00
CA PHE A 154 -6.02 4.21 -10.36
C PHE A 154 -6.86 5.12 -11.25
N THR A 155 -6.20 6.04 -11.95
CA THR A 155 -6.88 7.00 -12.84
C THR A 155 -6.43 6.84 -14.28
N LEU A 156 -7.38 6.89 -15.20
CA LEU A 156 -7.14 6.96 -16.62
C LEU A 156 -7.49 8.37 -17.10
N GLU A 157 -6.53 9.01 -17.74
CA GLU A 157 -6.59 10.40 -18.15
C GLU A 157 -6.30 10.51 -19.65
N ASP A 158 -6.75 11.59 -20.28
CA ASP A 158 -6.20 11.98 -21.58
C ASP A 158 -4.75 12.50 -21.45
N ALA A 159 -4.04 12.60 -22.58
CA ALA A 159 -2.65 13.08 -22.63
C ALA A 159 -2.43 14.53 -22.13
N PHE A 160 -3.49 15.30 -21.90
CA PHE A 160 -3.47 16.67 -21.39
C PHE A 160 -3.81 16.77 -19.89
N GLY A 161 -3.84 15.65 -19.17
CA GLY A 161 -3.99 15.62 -17.70
C GLY A 161 -5.43 15.76 -17.21
N GLY A 162 -6.39 15.18 -17.94
CA GLY A 162 -7.76 15.03 -17.44
C GLY A 162 -8.78 16.07 -17.94
N GLY A 163 -8.44 16.88 -18.95
CA GLY A 163 -9.34 17.91 -19.47
C GLY A 163 -10.47 17.37 -20.34
N VAL A 164 -10.22 16.27 -21.06
CA VAL A 164 -11.16 15.62 -21.98
C VAL A 164 -11.67 14.30 -21.41
N LEU A 165 -10.80 13.54 -20.75
CA LEU A 165 -11.10 12.25 -20.13
C LEU A 165 -10.38 12.16 -18.79
N PHE A 166 -11.15 11.94 -17.73
CA PHE A 166 -10.63 11.64 -16.39
C PHE A 166 -11.55 10.61 -15.74
N ILE A 167 -11.03 9.41 -15.51
CA ILE A 167 -11.80 8.24 -15.08
C ILE A 167 -11.09 7.64 -13.87
N ASN A 168 -11.79 7.56 -12.74
CA ASN A 168 -11.37 6.72 -11.62
C ASN A 168 -11.80 5.28 -11.90
N LEU A 169 -10.83 4.36 -12.02
CA LEU A 169 -11.10 2.95 -12.32
C LEU A 169 -11.81 2.23 -11.17
N LYS A 170 -11.82 2.81 -9.97
CA LYS A 170 -12.51 2.23 -8.80
C LYS A 170 -14.00 2.57 -8.73
N GLU A 171 -14.48 3.49 -9.57
CA GLU A 171 -15.87 3.99 -9.55
C GLU A 171 -16.72 3.49 -10.73
N GLN A 172 -16.09 2.88 -11.73
CA GLN A 172 -16.74 2.34 -12.92
C GLN A 172 -15.91 1.19 -13.49
N ASP A 173 -16.51 0.35 -14.34
CA ASP A 173 -15.87 -0.86 -14.88
C ASP A 173 -15.63 -0.80 -16.40
N SER A 174 -16.05 0.28 -17.06
CA SER A 174 -15.84 0.42 -18.50
C SER A 174 -15.93 1.86 -19.00
N ILE A 175 -15.32 2.12 -20.14
CA ILE A 175 -15.47 3.37 -20.91
C ILE A 175 -15.44 3.07 -22.41
N LEU A 176 -16.33 3.71 -23.16
CA LEU A 176 -16.30 3.68 -24.63
C LEU A 176 -15.48 4.87 -25.14
N ILE A 177 -14.39 4.58 -25.84
CA ILE A 177 -13.56 5.58 -26.50
C ILE A 177 -14.04 5.71 -27.96
N ASP A 178 -14.81 6.76 -28.23
CA ASP A 178 -15.39 7.06 -29.55
C ASP A 178 -14.65 8.21 -30.29
N ASN A 179 -13.84 8.97 -29.56
CA ASN A 179 -12.98 9.99 -30.14
C ASN A 179 -11.65 9.38 -30.60
N ILE A 180 -11.50 9.17 -31.91
CA ILE A 180 -10.29 8.62 -32.53
C ILE A 180 -9.01 9.43 -32.31
N ALA A 181 -9.12 10.68 -31.82
CA ALA A 181 -7.96 11.47 -31.45
C ALA A 181 -7.31 10.98 -30.14
N LEU A 182 -8.05 10.25 -29.29
CA LEU A 182 -7.56 9.67 -28.04
C LEU A 182 -6.81 8.36 -28.30
N THR A 183 -5.67 8.47 -28.98
CA THR A 183 -4.77 7.34 -29.27
C THR A 183 -3.86 6.98 -28.11
N ASN A 184 -3.73 7.87 -27.12
CA ASN A 184 -2.94 7.67 -25.92
C ASN A 184 -3.76 8.11 -24.71
N LEU A 185 -3.92 7.20 -23.76
CA LEU A 185 -4.49 7.48 -22.45
C LEU A 185 -3.39 7.32 -21.40
N VAL A 186 -3.30 8.25 -20.45
CA VAL A 186 -2.34 8.19 -19.36
C VAL A 186 -2.98 7.46 -18.19
N LEU A 187 -2.44 6.30 -17.85
CA LEU A 187 -2.81 5.58 -16.64
C LEU A 187 -1.85 6.00 -15.52
N ARG A 188 -2.40 6.64 -14.49
CA ARG A 188 -1.69 6.99 -13.27
C ARG A 188 -2.12 6.05 -12.16
N ILE A 189 -1.13 5.44 -11.54
CA ILE A 189 -1.33 4.56 -10.41
C ILE A 189 -0.53 5.12 -9.26
N THR A 190 -1.21 5.53 -8.19
CA THR A 190 -0.57 5.69 -6.89
C THR A 190 -0.63 4.34 -6.21
N PRO A 191 0.52 3.67 -5.98
CA PRO A 191 0.56 2.32 -5.45
C PRO A 191 -0.24 2.18 -4.16
N PRO A 192 -0.94 1.06 -3.98
CA PRO A 192 -1.57 0.75 -2.70
C PRO A 192 -0.51 0.66 -1.61
N ILE A 193 -0.84 1.10 -0.40
CA ILE A 193 0.06 1.08 0.74
C ILE A 193 -0.21 -0.15 1.58
N GLN A 194 0.85 -0.85 1.97
CA GLN A 194 0.72 -1.97 2.89
C GLN A 194 0.48 -1.44 4.31
N GLN A 195 -0.75 -1.62 4.79
CA GLN A 195 -1.14 -1.24 6.15
C GLN A 195 -0.68 -2.27 7.18
N ASN A 196 -0.44 -1.79 8.40
CA ASN A 196 -0.27 -2.68 9.55
C ASN A 196 -1.65 -3.15 10.02
N PHE A 197 -1.80 -4.42 10.33
CA PHE A 197 -3.02 -4.96 10.93
C PHE A 197 -2.67 -6.05 11.93
N MET A 198 -3.67 -6.47 12.71
CA MET A 198 -3.60 -7.71 13.49
C MET A 198 -4.49 -8.75 12.83
N ARG A 199 -3.93 -9.89 12.44
CA ARG A 199 -4.66 -11.01 11.86
C ARG A 199 -5.68 -11.54 12.88
N GLY A 200 -6.92 -11.68 12.46
CA GLY A 200 -8.05 -11.99 13.33
C GLY A 200 -8.76 -10.78 13.93
N ASP A 201 -8.19 -9.56 13.92
CA ASP A 201 -8.86 -8.33 14.39
C ASP A 201 -9.76 -7.74 13.31
N VAL A 202 -10.93 -8.34 13.14
CA VAL A 202 -11.83 -8.05 12.02
C VAL A 202 -12.65 -6.79 12.28
N ASN A 203 -12.95 -6.51 13.55
CA ASN A 203 -13.70 -5.32 13.96
C ASN A 203 -12.79 -4.15 14.39
N VAL A 204 -11.46 -4.31 14.31
CA VAL A 204 -10.43 -3.30 14.62
C VAL A 204 -10.51 -2.81 16.07
N ASP A 205 -10.77 -3.72 17.00
CA ASP A 205 -10.83 -3.46 18.44
C ASP A 205 -9.53 -3.81 19.19
N SER A 206 -8.47 -4.17 18.45
CA SER A 206 -7.15 -4.56 18.95
C SER A 206 -7.16 -5.84 19.78
N SER A 207 -8.19 -6.68 19.62
CA SER A 207 -8.26 -7.99 20.24
C SER A 207 -8.82 -9.02 19.26
N PHE A 208 -8.38 -10.28 19.36
CA PHE A 208 -8.99 -11.37 18.60
C PHE A 208 -9.89 -12.19 19.52
N ASN A 209 -11.20 -12.14 19.29
CA ASN A 209 -12.21 -12.79 20.12
C ASN A 209 -13.45 -13.25 19.31
N MET A 210 -14.52 -13.64 20.00
CA MET A 210 -15.76 -14.13 19.37
C MET A 210 -16.45 -13.05 18.50
N SER A 211 -16.28 -11.78 18.85
CA SER A 211 -16.86 -10.64 18.12
C SER A 211 -16.31 -10.54 16.71
N ASP A 212 -15.01 -10.86 16.51
CA ASP A 212 -14.40 -10.93 15.18
C ASP A 212 -15.00 -12.03 14.33
N VAL A 213 -15.16 -13.22 14.91
CA VAL A 213 -15.78 -14.37 14.24
C VAL A 213 -17.20 -14.04 13.80
N ILE A 214 -17.99 -13.40 14.67
CA ILE A 214 -19.35 -12.95 14.36
C ILE A 214 -19.34 -11.92 13.24
N THR A 215 -18.39 -10.98 13.26
CA THR A 215 -18.23 -9.93 12.24
C THR A 215 -17.85 -10.53 10.88
N SER A 216 -16.93 -11.50 10.86
CA SER A 216 -16.58 -12.26 9.65
C SER A 216 -17.80 -12.98 9.06
N LEU A 217 -18.51 -13.79 9.88
CA LEU A 217 -19.70 -14.50 9.40
C LEU A 217 -20.81 -13.55 8.95
N GLY A 218 -20.98 -12.42 9.65
CA GLY A 218 -21.88 -11.35 9.25
C GLY A 218 -21.56 -10.82 7.86
N ASN A 219 -20.29 -10.53 7.58
CA ASN A 219 -19.86 -10.02 6.28
C ASN A 219 -19.96 -11.08 5.16
N LEU A 220 -19.82 -12.37 5.47
CA LEU A 220 -19.97 -13.45 4.49
C LEU A 220 -21.42 -13.71 4.10
N PHE A 221 -22.36 -13.63 5.04
CA PHE A 221 -23.74 -14.07 4.83
C PHE A 221 -24.79 -12.96 4.87
N GLN A 222 -24.47 -11.82 5.49
CA GLN A 222 -25.38 -10.68 5.67
C GLN A 222 -24.60 -9.35 5.62
N PRO A 223 -23.83 -9.07 4.55
CA PRO A 223 -22.94 -7.90 4.49
C PRO A 223 -23.68 -6.56 4.69
N ASP A 224 -24.97 -6.48 4.32
CA ASP A 224 -25.78 -5.26 4.45
C ASP A 224 -26.23 -4.94 5.89
N THR A 225 -26.07 -5.87 6.84
CA THR A 225 -26.58 -5.73 8.21
C THR A 225 -25.48 -5.53 9.26
N VAL A 226 -24.22 -5.64 8.86
CA VAL A 226 -23.06 -5.52 9.73
C VAL A 226 -22.11 -4.43 9.26
N SER A 227 -21.21 -4.00 10.13
CA SER A 227 -20.14 -3.09 9.73
C SER A 227 -19.24 -3.75 8.69
N PRO A 228 -18.88 -3.03 7.60
CA PRO A 228 -18.01 -3.57 6.57
C PRO A 228 -16.61 -3.82 7.14
N ILE A 229 -15.99 -4.91 6.69
CA ILE A 229 -14.60 -5.23 7.04
C ILE A 229 -13.67 -4.17 6.41
N LEU A 230 -12.92 -3.46 7.24
CA LEU A 230 -11.96 -2.45 6.79
C LEU A 230 -10.60 -3.03 6.42
N CYS A 231 -10.32 -4.28 6.82
CA CYS A 231 -9.08 -5.00 6.52
C CYS A 231 -9.38 -6.46 6.20
N ARG A 232 -9.41 -6.80 4.92
CA ARG A 232 -9.72 -8.16 4.47
C ARG A 232 -8.61 -9.14 4.84
N LYS A 233 -7.34 -8.70 4.88
CA LYS A 233 -6.24 -9.52 5.41
C LYS A 233 -6.40 -9.88 6.89
N ALA A 234 -7.04 -9.02 7.70
CA ALA A 234 -7.35 -9.38 9.10
C ALA A 234 -8.43 -10.47 9.19
N ALA A 235 -9.35 -10.49 8.21
CA ALA A 235 -10.42 -11.48 8.13
C ALA A 235 -9.99 -12.81 7.51
N ASP A 236 -8.87 -12.83 6.77
CA ASP A 236 -8.16 -14.02 6.32
C ASP A 236 -7.28 -14.57 7.46
N VAL A 237 -7.91 -15.33 8.36
CA VAL A 237 -7.31 -15.78 9.62
C VAL A 237 -6.38 -16.97 9.38
N ASN A 238 -6.67 -17.80 8.38
CA ASN A 238 -5.83 -18.95 8.03
C ASN A 238 -4.73 -18.59 7.02
N ASP A 239 -4.69 -17.35 6.53
CA ASP A 239 -3.66 -16.81 5.64
C ASP A 239 -3.55 -17.59 4.33
N ASP A 240 -4.71 -17.93 3.75
CA ASP A 240 -4.80 -18.69 2.49
C ASP A 240 -5.02 -17.80 1.25
N GLY A 241 -5.08 -16.49 1.44
CA GLY A 241 -5.25 -15.47 0.41
C GLY A 241 -6.71 -15.20 0.04
N GLY A 242 -7.68 -15.71 0.81
CA GLY A 242 -9.09 -15.54 0.50
C GLY A 242 -10.00 -15.51 1.73
N PHE A 243 -10.76 -14.43 1.91
CA PHE A 243 -11.78 -14.36 2.96
C PHE A 243 -13.01 -15.25 2.67
N ASN A 244 -13.17 -16.35 3.40
CA ASN A 244 -14.23 -17.34 3.23
C ASN A 244 -14.65 -18.02 4.57
N LEU A 245 -15.44 -19.10 4.51
CA LEU A 245 -15.94 -19.79 5.71
C LEU A 245 -14.84 -20.51 6.51
N SER A 246 -13.71 -20.82 5.87
CA SER A 246 -12.57 -21.48 6.53
C SER A 246 -11.94 -20.58 7.59
N ASP A 247 -11.98 -19.26 7.42
CA ASP A 247 -11.43 -18.27 8.34
C ASP A 247 -12.08 -18.26 9.73
N PRO A 248 -13.41 -18.06 9.86
CA PRO A 248 -14.06 -18.12 11.17
C PRO A 248 -13.95 -19.52 11.79
N ILE A 249 -13.88 -20.59 11.00
CA ILE A 249 -13.67 -21.96 11.51
C ILE A 249 -12.25 -22.08 12.11
N TYR A 250 -11.23 -21.60 11.41
CA TYR A 250 -9.84 -21.58 11.89
C TYR A 250 -9.73 -20.76 13.18
N GLY A 251 -10.34 -19.58 13.20
CA GLY A 251 -10.39 -18.71 14.37
C GLY A 251 -11.03 -19.37 15.60
N LEU A 252 -12.21 -19.98 15.44
CA LEU A 252 -12.86 -20.72 16.53
C LEU A 252 -12.03 -21.90 17.02
N TYR A 253 -11.32 -22.58 16.11
CA TYR A 253 -10.45 -23.70 16.47
C TYR A 253 -9.27 -23.24 17.34
N PHE A 254 -8.65 -22.11 17.02
CA PHE A 254 -7.65 -21.46 17.88
C PHE A 254 -8.23 -21.03 19.23
N LEU A 255 -9.35 -20.29 19.23
CA LEU A 255 -9.94 -19.70 20.43
C LEU A 255 -10.42 -20.74 21.45
N PHE A 256 -10.99 -21.87 21.02
CA PHE A 256 -11.68 -22.80 21.92
C PHE A 256 -11.13 -24.22 21.94
N ASN A 257 -10.46 -24.66 20.87
CA ASN A 257 -10.01 -26.05 20.73
C ASN A 257 -8.49 -26.20 20.77
N GLY A 258 -7.74 -25.13 21.06
CA GLY A 258 -6.28 -25.16 21.15
C GLY A 258 -5.60 -25.38 19.80
N GLY A 259 -6.22 -24.92 18.71
CA GLY A 259 -5.63 -24.93 17.38
C GLY A 259 -4.36 -24.06 17.27
N PRO A 260 -3.65 -24.13 16.13
CA PRO A 260 -2.50 -23.25 15.88
C PRO A 260 -2.89 -21.78 15.92
N ALA A 261 -1.99 -20.93 16.43
CA ALA A 261 -2.19 -19.48 16.33
C ALA A 261 -2.20 -19.02 14.87
N PRO A 262 -2.93 -17.94 14.52
CA PRO A 262 -2.80 -17.29 13.24
C PRO A 262 -1.34 -16.93 12.93
N VAL A 263 -0.98 -16.99 11.65
CA VAL A 263 0.34 -16.54 11.17
C VAL A 263 0.46 -15.03 11.40
N THR A 264 1.70 -14.54 11.55
CA THR A 264 1.96 -13.10 11.67
C THR A 264 1.25 -12.31 10.56
N PRO A 265 0.65 -11.14 10.84
CA PRO A 265 0.81 -10.34 12.06
C PRO A 265 -0.20 -10.67 13.18
N PHE A 266 0.18 -11.49 14.15
CA PHE A 266 -0.63 -11.88 15.31
C PHE A 266 0.29 -12.23 16.50
N PRO A 267 -0.04 -11.84 17.75
CA PRO A 267 -1.12 -10.93 18.17
C PRO A 267 -0.72 -9.45 18.07
N GLU A 268 0.43 -9.16 17.46
CA GLU A 268 0.93 -7.81 17.32
C GLU A 268 0.44 -7.21 16.01
N CYS A 269 0.18 -5.91 16.04
CA CYS A 269 -0.08 -5.19 14.82
C CYS A 269 1.22 -4.98 14.03
N SER A 270 1.28 -5.54 12.83
CA SER A 270 2.45 -5.42 11.96
C SER A 270 2.06 -5.57 10.49
N GLN A 271 3.05 -5.48 9.61
CA GLN A 271 2.87 -5.73 8.18
C GLN A 271 2.73 -7.22 7.92
N ASP A 272 2.01 -7.54 6.85
CA ASP A 272 2.00 -8.89 6.33
C ASP A 272 3.32 -9.26 5.66
N LEU A 273 3.80 -10.47 5.89
CA LEU A 273 4.97 -10.99 5.15
C LEU A 273 4.56 -12.07 4.15
N THR A 274 3.28 -12.44 4.11
CA THR A 274 2.70 -13.30 3.09
C THR A 274 2.01 -12.43 2.04
N PRO A 275 2.51 -12.46 0.79
CA PRO A 275 1.87 -11.73 -0.29
C PRO A 275 0.59 -12.42 -0.72
N ASP A 276 -0.49 -11.64 -0.86
CA ASP A 276 -1.77 -12.08 -1.40
C ASP A 276 -2.55 -10.88 -1.96
N PRO A 277 -3.64 -11.12 -2.72
CA PRO A 277 -4.44 -10.06 -3.33
C PRO A 277 -5.34 -9.28 -2.35
N LEU A 278 -5.48 -9.69 -1.09
CA LEU A 278 -6.35 -9.04 -0.13
C LEU A 278 -5.69 -7.77 0.41
N ASP A 279 -6.47 -6.77 0.79
CA ASP A 279 -5.94 -5.49 1.25
C ASP A 279 -6.54 -5.00 2.56
N CYS A 280 -6.01 -3.88 3.04
CA CYS A 280 -6.49 -3.20 4.21
C CYS A 280 -6.62 -1.70 3.95
N ALA A 281 -7.83 -1.18 4.16
CA ALA A 281 -8.14 0.24 4.03
C ALA A 281 -7.71 1.04 5.27
N GLN A 282 -7.53 0.38 6.41
CA GLN A 282 -7.14 1.02 7.67
C GLN A 282 -6.02 0.24 8.37
N SER A 283 -5.11 0.98 9.01
CA SER A 283 -4.19 0.42 9.99
C SER A 283 -4.92 0.09 11.30
N CYS A 284 -4.38 -0.86 12.06
CA CYS A 284 -4.69 -1.00 13.49
C CYS A 284 -4.42 0.34 14.24
N LEU A 285 -5.08 0.52 15.39
CA LEU A 285 -4.96 1.71 16.24
C LEU A 285 -3.95 1.53 17.38
#